data_AF-A0AAV6CQD7-F1
#
_entry.id   AF-A0AAV6CQD7-F1
#
_cell.length_a   1.000
_cell.length_b   1.000
_cell.length_c   1.000
_cell.angle_alpha   90.00
_cell.angle_beta   90.00
_cell.angle_gamma   90.00
#
_symmetry.space_group_name_H-M   'P 1'
#
loop_
_entity.id
_entity.type
_entity.pdbx_description
1 polymer ?
#
loop_
_entity_poly.entity_id
_entity_poly.type
_entity_poly.pdbx_seq_one_letter_code
_entity_poly.pdbx_strand_id
1 'polypeptide(L)'
;MAAMASDEPPRNRGFKERKREDHALVLIGELKENLGDITQVRRILLELGRYYDPVLGGAIMEVRHQRAIVEALERGKVAEALALVEERYELYMKDRAHLGRESSP
;
A
#
# COMPACT_ATOMS: atom_id res chain seq x y z
N MET A 1 45.33 4.93 17.32
CA MET A 1 44.78 3.59 17.59
C MET A 1 43.54 3.44 16.73
N ALA A 2 43.52 2.41 15.90
CA ALA A 2 42.56 2.22 14.82
C ALA A 2 41.17 1.81 15.31
N ALA A 3 40.18 2.14 14.48
CA ALA A 3 38.77 1.81 14.61
C ALA A 3 38.51 0.32 14.83
N MET A 4 37.53 -0.01 15.66
CA MET A 4 36.90 -1.33 15.66
C MET A 4 35.46 -1.18 15.17
N ALA A 5 35.23 -1.84 14.04
CA ALA A 5 34.00 -1.86 13.28
C ALA A 5 32.85 -2.47 14.09
N SER A 6 31.71 -1.79 14.08
CA SER A 6 30.42 -2.41 14.42
C SER A 6 30.10 -3.45 13.34
N ASP A 7 30.24 -4.72 13.70
CA ASP A 7 29.73 -5.86 12.93
C ASP A 7 28.19 -5.86 13.07
N GLU A 8 27.52 -5.09 12.22
CA GLU A 8 26.06 -5.12 12.10
C GLU A 8 25.70 -6.07 10.95
N PRO A 9 25.01 -7.20 11.22
CA PRO A 9 24.77 -8.20 10.19
C PRO A 9 23.89 -7.62 9.07
N PRO A 10 24.27 -7.78 7.80
CA PRO A 10 23.50 -7.23 6.71
C PRO A 10 22.23 -8.06 6.47
N ARG A 11 21.12 -7.33 6.30
CA ARG A 11 20.03 -7.61 5.34
C ARG A 11 19.10 -8.80 5.67
N ASN A 12 18.10 -8.51 6.49
CA ASN A 12 16.80 -9.21 6.46
C ASN A 12 15.61 -8.29 6.08
N ARG A 13 15.88 -7.03 5.68
CA ARG A 13 14.84 -6.06 5.27
C ARG A 13 14.09 -6.50 4.02
N GLY A 14 14.79 -6.92 2.97
CA GLY A 14 14.18 -7.25 1.66
C GLY A 14 13.26 -8.48 1.63
N PHE A 15 13.29 -9.36 2.63
CA PHE A 15 12.33 -10.48 2.72
C PHE A 15 11.04 -10.08 3.47
N LYS A 16 11.19 -9.28 4.54
CA LYS A 16 10.06 -8.74 5.30
C LYS A 16 9.28 -7.68 4.52
N GLU A 17 9.96 -6.86 3.73
CA GLU A 17 9.33 -5.93 2.79
C GLU A 17 8.51 -6.68 1.76
N ARG A 18 9.10 -7.64 1.03
CA ARG A 18 8.37 -8.44 0.03
C ARG A 18 7.11 -9.09 0.57
N LYS A 19 7.17 -9.75 1.72
CA LYS A 19 5.98 -10.37 2.34
C LYS A 19 4.91 -9.35 2.75
N ARG A 20 5.31 -8.14 3.17
CA ARG A 20 4.36 -7.05 3.49
C ARG A 20 3.74 -6.46 2.23
N GLU A 21 4.51 -6.34 1.15
CA GLU A 21 4.02 -5.89 -0.16
C GLU A 21 3.00 -6.87 -0.73
N ASP A 22 3.29 -8.18 -0.69
CA ASP A 22 2.34 -9.23 -1.11
C ASP A 22 1.03 -9.14 -0.33
N HIS A 23 1.08 -8.86 0.98
CA HIS A 23 -0.12 -8.68 1.80
C HIS A 23 -0.90 -7.41 1.43
N ALA A 24 -0.22 -6.30 1.13
CA ALA A 24 -0.89 -5.07 0.69
C ALA A 24 -1.64 -5.28 -0.64
N LEU A 25 -1.08 -6.06 -1.57
CA LEU A 25 -1.75 -6.43 -2.82
C LEU A 25 -3.00 -7.28 -2.57
N VAL A 26 -2.93 -8.23 -1.64
CA VAL A 26 -4.09 -9.03 -1.22
C VAL A 26 -5.19 -8.13 -0.65
N LEU A 27 -4.86 -7.23 0.28
CA LEU A 27 -5.81 -6.29 0.86
C LEU A 27 -6.47 -5.38 -0.19
N ILE A 28 -5.73 -4.95 -1.21
CA ILE A 28 -6.31 -4.16 -2.32
C ILE A 28 -7.28 -5.02 -3.15
N GLY A 29 -6.97 -6.29 -3.40
CA GLY A 29 -7.89 -7.23 -4.03
C GLY A 29 -9.19 -7.39 -3.22
N GLU A 30 -9.05 -7.68 -1.92
CA GLU A 30 -10.19 -7.81 -1.01
C GLU A 30 -11.02 -6.52 -0.93
N LEU A 31 -10.38 -5.34 -0.95
CA LEU A 31 -11.08 -4.06 -0.95
C LEU A 31 -12.01 -3.92 -2.17
N LYS A 32 -11.53 -4.30 -3.37
CA LYS A 32 -12.31 -4.22 -4.61
C LYS A 32 -13.50 -5.18 -4.60
N GLU A 33 -13.33 -6.38 -4.05
CA GLU A 33 -14.40 -7.37 -3.94
C GLU A 33 -15.46 -7.00 -2.89
N ASN A 34 -15.06 -6.27 -1.84
CA ASN A 34 -15.93 -5.93 -0.71
C ASN A 34 -16.55 -4.52 -0.79
N LEU A 35 -16.51 -3.83 -1.92
CA LEU A 35 -17.06 -2.45 -2.03
C LEU A 35 -18.57 -2.34 -1.68
N GLY A 36 -19.30 -3.45 -1.66
CA GLY A 36 -20.69 -3.50 -1.19
C GLY A 36 -20.86 -3.56 0.34
N ASP A 37 -19.80 -3.88 1.09
CA ASP A 37 -19.80 -3.97 2.55
C ASP A 37 -18.92 -2.87 3.16
N ILE A 38 -19.57 -1.77 3.56
CA ILE A 38 -18.88 -0.60 4.11
C ILE A 38 -18.10 -0.91 5.41
N THR A 39 -18.55 -1.90 6.19
CA THR A 39 -17.87 -2.30 7.43
C THR A 39 -16.54 -2.95 7.10
N GLN A 40 -16.54 -3.86 6.14
CA GLN A 40 -15.32 -4.53 5.68
C GLN A 40 -14.39 -3.57 4.95
N VAL A 41 -14.92 -2.69 4.10
CA VAL A 41 -14.13 -1.65 3.44
C VAL A 41 -13.37 -0.80 4.45
N ARG A 42 -14.05 -0.29 5.49
CA ARG A 42 -13.40 0.53 6.53
C ARG A 42 -12.29 -0.24 7.25
N ARG A 43 -12.50 -1.52 7.55
CA ARG A 43 -11.48 -2.37 8.18
C ARG A 43 -10.24 -2.52 7.29
N ILE A 44 -10.44 -2.83 6.02
CA ILE A 44 -9.36 -3.01 5.05
C ILE A 44 -8.61 -1.70 4.81
N LEU A 45 -9.32 -0.57 4.67
CA LEU A 45 -8.72 0.75 4.51
C LEU A 45 -7.84 1.15 5.70
N LEU A 46 -8.30 0.87 6.93
CA LEU A 46 -7.51 1.10 8.14
C LEU A 46 -6.25 0.23 8.17
N GLU A 47 -6.33 -1.01 7.69
CA GLU A 47 -5.17 -1.90 7.59
C GLU A 47 -4.18 -1.38 6.54
N LEU A 48 -4.66 -1.01 5.35
CA LEU A 48 -3.85 -0.39 4.29
C LEU A 48 -3.19 0.93 4.73
N GLY A 49 -3.84 1.69 5.61
CA GLY A 49 -3.27 2.90 6.21
C GLY A 49 -2.06 2.65 7.13
N ARG A 50 -1.85 1.42 7.60
CA ARG A 50 -0.71 1.03 8.44
C ARG A 50 0.51 0.60 7.62
N TYR A 51 0.32 0.33 6.33
CA TYR A 51 1.43 0.01 5.44
C TYR A 51 2.07 1.32 4.99
N TYR A 52 3.22 1.61 5.60
CA TYR A 52 4.10 2.67 5.16
C TYR A 52 4.84 2.20 3.91
N ASP A 53 4.73 2.99 2.86
CA ASP A 53 5.51 2.85 1.66
C ASP A 53 6.55 4.00 1.63
N PRO A 54 7.85 3.69 1.78
CA PRO A 54 8.91 4.71 1.74
C PRO A 54 8.97 5.46 0.40
N VAL A 55 8.40 4.86 -0.64
CA VAL A 55 8.42 5.34 -2.02
C VAL A 55 7.31 6.37 -2.23
N LEU A 56 6.11 6.08 -1.76
CA LEU A 56 5.00 7.04 -1.71
C LEU A 56 5.22 8.13 -0.65
N GLY A 57 6.27 7.99 0.18
CA GLY A 57 6.57 8.90 1.28
C GLY A 57 5.51 8.87 2.39
N GLY A 58 4.68 7.82 2.46
CA GLY A 58 3.49 7.79 3.29
C GLY A 58 2.76 6.45 3.25
N ALA A 59 1.50 6.44 3.72
CA ALA A 59 0.70 5.22 3.70
C ALA A 59 0.28 4.85 2.26
N ILE A 60 0.21 3.54 1.98
CA ILE A 60 -0.34 3.03 0.71
C ILE A 60 -1.74 3.62 0.50
N MET A 61 -2.55 3.70 1.55
CA MET A 61 -3.85 4.36 1.51
C MET A 61 -3.91 5.46 2.57
N GLU A 62 -3.68 6.72 2.18
CA GLU A 62 -3.74 7.86 3.09
C GLU A 62 -5.18 8.17 3.55
N VAL A 63 -5.33 8.79 4.72
CA VAL A 63 -6.62 9.15 5.33
C VAL A 63 -7.53 9.91 4.37
N ARG A 64 -6.98 10.82 3.55
CA ARG A 64 -7.75 11.57 2.55
C ARG A 64 -8.41 10.67 1.50
N HIS A 65 -7.71 9.62 1.05
CA HIS A 65 -8.21 8.66 0.06
C HIS A 65 -9.20 7.70 0.71
N GLN A 66 -8.91 7.22 1.92
CA GLN A 66 -9.85 6.41 2.69
C GLN A 66 -11.20 7.12 2.85
N ARG A 67 -11.16 8.41 3.22
CA ARG A 67 -12.36 9.23 3.36
C ARG A 67 -13.13 9.37 2.04
N ALA A 68 -12.45 9.66 0.94
CA ALA A 68 -13.10 9.79 -0.38
C ALA A 68 -13.79 8.49 -0.81
N ILE A 69 -13.14 7.34 -0.61
CA ILE A 69 -13.71 6.02 -0.91
C ILE A 69 -14.96 5.78 -0.06
N VAL A 70 -14.89 6.01 1.25
CA VAL A 70 -16.04 5.82 2.15
C VAL A 70 -17.19 6.76 1.78
N GLU A 71 -16.92 8.04 1.52
CA GLU A 71 -17.95 9.01 1.13
C GLU A 71 -18.63 8.63 -0.20
N ALA A 72 -17.87 8.10 -1.16
CA ALA A 72 -18.43 7.59 -2.41
C ALA A 72 -19.36 6.39 -2.16
N LEU A 73 -18.95 5.44 -1.30
CA LEU A 73 -19.77 4.28 -0.94
C LEU A 73 -21.03 4.65 -0.15
N GLU A 74 -20.94 5.60 0.79
CA GLU A 74 -22.09 6.10 1.55
C GLU A 74 -23.13 6.77 0.63
N ARG A 75 -22.70 7.34 -0.49
CA ARG A 75 -23.56 7.90 -1.54
C ARG A 75 -24.05 6.84 -2.54
N GLY A 76 -23.73 5.57 -2.35
CA GLY A 76 -24.07 4.47 -3.26
C GLY A 76 -23.26 4.47 -4.56
N LYS A 77 -22.19 5.28 -4.65
CA LYS A 77 -21.38 5.43 -5.86
C LYS A 77 -20.23 4.42 -5.90
N VAL A 78 -20.58 3.15 -6.05
CA VAL A 78 -19.61 2.04 -6.06
C VAL A 78 -18.57 2.19 -7.17
N ALA A 79 -18.96 2.64 -8.37
CA ALA A 79 -18.03 2.84 -9.48
C ALA A 79 -17.01 3.97 -9.20
N GLU A 80 -17.43 5.04 -8.52
CA GLU A 80 -16.54 6.13 -8.12
C GLU A 80 -15.54 5.64 -7.05
N ALA A 81 -16.01 4.87 -6.07
CA ALA A 81 -15.16 4.25 -5.07
C ALA A 81 -14.12 3.28 -5.69
N LEU A 82 -14.54 2.46 -6.66
CA LEU A 82 -13.64 1.57 -7.39
C LEU A 82 -12.56 2.36 -8.15
N ALA A 83 -12.93 3.42 -8.84
CA ALA A 83 -11.99 4.26 -9.58
C ALA A 83 -10.93 4.89 -8.64
N LEU A 84 -11.34 5.36 -7.46
CA LEU A 84 -10.42 5.90 -6.44
C LEU A 84 -9.43 4.84 -5.93
N VAL A 85 -9.90 3.60 -5.75
CA VAL A 85 -9.04 2.47 -5.36
C VAL A 85 -8.06 2.13 -6.48
N GLU A 86 -8.52 2.07 -7.73
CA GLU A 86 -7.70 1.74 -8.89
C GLU A 86 -6.65 2.81 -9.18
N GLU A 87 -6.99 4.09 -9.11
CA GLU A 87 -6.04 5.19 -9.26
C GLU A 87 -4.90 5.07 -8.24
N ARG A 88 -5.24 4.80 -6.97
CA ARG A 88 -4.23 4.65 -5.92
C ARG A 88 -3.38 3.39 -6.12
N TYR A 89 -4.01 2.30 -6.55
CA TYR A 89 -3.32 1.05 -6.86
C TYR A 89 -2.34 1.21 -8.04
N GLU A 90 -2.75 1.89 -9.11
CA GLU A 90 -1.88 2.16 -10.24
C GLU A 90 -0.65 2.99 -9.83
N LEU A 91 -0.83 3.98 -8.96
CA LEU A 91 0.29 4.77 -8.46
C LEU A 91 1.29 3.89 -7.70
N TYR A 92 0.79 3.03 -6.81
CA TYR A 92 1.60 2.06 -6.06
C TYR A 92 2.36 1.09 -7.00
N MET A 93 1.69 0.58 -8.04
CA MET A 93 2.29 -0.37 -8.99
C MET A 93 3.27 0.29 -9.97
N LYS A 94 2.95 1.48 -10.50
CA LYS A 94 3.82 2.22 -11.43
C LYS A 94 5.15 2.52 -10.77
N ASP A 95 5.14 2.93 -9.51
CA ASP A 95 6.38 3.23 -8.80
C ASP A 95 7.21 1.97 -8.51
N ARG A 96 6.55 0.87 -8.12
CA ARG A 96 7.21 -0.44 -7.96
C ARG A 96 7.88 -0.95 -9.25
N ALA A 97 7.27 -0.69 -10.41
CA ALA A 97 7.87 -1.03 -11.70
C ALA A 97 9.14 -0.22 -12.02
N HIS A 98 9.28 0.99 -11.45
CA HIS A 98 10.49 1.81 -11.59
C HIS A 98 11.61 1.28 -10.67
N LEU A 99 11.31 0.90 -9.43
CA LEU A 99 12.30 0.32 -8.51
C LEU A 99 12.87 -1.03 -9.00
N GLY A 100 12.07 -1.82 -9.71
CA GLY A 100 12.53 -3.07 -10.34
C GLY A 100 13.46 -2.86 -11.54
N ARG A 101 13.49 -1.67 -12.16
CA ARG A 101 14.32 -1.35 -13.33
C ARG A 101 15.63 -0.63 -12.98
N GLU A 102 15.70 0.06 -11.85
CA GLU A 102 16.92 0.78 -11.41
C GLU A 102 17.99 -0.15 -10.79
N SER A 103 17.71 -1.45 -10.69
CA SER A 103 18.70 -2.48 -10.37
C SER A 103 19.25 -3.14 -11.64
N SER A 104 19.95 -2.39 -12.49
CA SER A 104 20.90 -2.94 -13.46
C SER A 104 22.06 -1.96 -13.63
N PRO A 105 23.30 -2.47 -13.70
CA PRO A 105 24.55 -1.76 -13.39
C PRO A 105 24.91 -0.61 -14.32
#